data_AF-A0A6A3DAG6-F1
#
_entry.id   AF-A0A6A3DAG6-F1
#
_cell.length_a   1.000
_cell.length_b   1.000
_cell.length_c   1.000
_cell.angle_alpha   90.00
_cell.angle_beta   90.00
_cell.angle_gamma   90.00
#
_symmetry.space_group_name_H-M   'P 1'
#
loop_
_entity.id
_entity.type
_entity.pdbx_description
1 polymer ?
#
loop_
_entity_poly.entity_id
_entity_poly.type
_entity_poly.pdbx_seq_one_letter_code
_entity_poly.pdbx_strand_id
1 'polypeptide(L)'
;GNQRQNNKMYPKVFKELLRVLRPDGRAVLLVMSKKLFKGVVKDLPFRVVAEHMVSIGGLGGGIYVIEPAASVPPQPKIASTIGQKRSASSVSS
;
A
#
# COMPACT_ATOMS: atom_id res chain seq x y z
N GLY A 1 -3.13 -9.70 -20.34
CA GLY A 1 -4.14 -10.14 -19.36
C GLY A 1 -5.51 -9.62 -19.76
N ASN A 2 -6.54 -10.45 -19.71
CA ASN A 2 -7.89 -10.07 -20.14
C ASN A 2 -8.61 -9.27 -19.03
N GLN A 3 -8.88 -7.99 -19.31
CA GLN A 3 -9.52 -7.06 -18.36
C GLN A 3 -10.86 -7.58 -17.83
N ARG A 4 -11.68 -8.24 -18.67
CA ARG A 4 -12.97 -8.79 -18.25
C ARG A 4 -12.83 -9.93 -17.25
N GLN A 5 -11.87 -10.83 -17.50
CA GLN A 5 -11.59 -11.94 -16.59
C GLN A 5 -11.06 -11.44 -15.25
N ASN A 6 -10.13 -10.48 -15.29
CA ASN A 6 -9.57 -9.85 -14.10
C ASN A 6 -10.64 -9.18 -13.23
N ASN A 7 -11.57 -8.44 -13.85
CA ASN A 7 -12.67 -7.80 -13.13
C ASN A 7 -13.62 -8.81 -12.45
N LYS A 8 -13.72 -10.04 -12.97
CA LYS A 8 -14.53 -11.11 -12.36
C LYS A 8 -13.79 -11.87 -11.27
N MET A 9 -12.50 -12.11 -11.47
CA MET A 9 -11.67 -12.94 -10.60
C MET A 9 -11.24 -12.19 -9.34
N TYR A 10 -10.67 -11.00 -9.50
CA TYR A 10 -10.03 -10.29 -8.40
C TYR A 10 -10.97 -10.01 -7.22
N PRO A 11 -12.23 -9.60 -7.40
CA PRO A 11 -13.13 -9.43 -6.25
C PRO A 11 -13.28 -10.69 -5.39
N LYS A 12 -13.27 -11.88 -6.00
CA LYS A 12 -13.35 -13.15 -5.26
C LYS A 12 -12.05 -13.44 -4.51
N VAL A 13 -10.91 -13.22 -5.17
CA VAL A 13 -9.58 -13.41 -4.57
C VAL A 13 -9.40 -12.50 -3.36
N PHE A 14 -9.77 -11.22 -3.48
CA PHE A 14 -9.65 -10.27 -2.38
C PHE A 14 -10.60 -10.57 -1.22
N LYS A 15 -11.83 -11.03 -1.50
CA LYS A 15 -12.74 -11.50 -0.44
C LYS A 15 -12.14 -12.66 0.34
N GLU A 16 -11.56 -13.64 -0.36
CA GLU A 16 -10.94 -14.80 0.28
C GLU A 16 -9.67 -14.43 1.04
N LEU A 17 -8.84 -13.54 0.46
CA LEU A 17 -7.66 -12.99 1.13
C LEU A 17 -8.03 -12.36 2.48
N LEU A 18 -9.07 -11.53 2.51
CA LEU A 18 -9.53 -10.91 3.76
C LEU A 18 -10.16 -11.91 4.73
N ARG A 19 -10.80 -12.97 4.24
CA ARG A 19 -11.36 -14.04 5.08
C ARG A 19 -10.27 -14.82 5.83
N VAL A 20 -9.12 -15.06 5.18
CA VAL A 20 -8.01 -15.83 5.77
C VAL A 20 -7.02 -14.96 6.53
N LEU A 21 -7.05 -13.65 6.35
CA LEU A 21 -6.19 -12.72 7.07
C LEU A 21 -6.67 -12.62 8.53
N ARG A 22 -5.73 -12.74 9.47
CA ARG A 22 -6.03 -12.51 10.90
C ARG A 22 -6.55 -11.08 11.12
N PRO A 23 -7.32 -10.82 12.19
CA PRO A 23 -7.83 -9.47 12.49
C PRO A 23 -6.74 -8.39 12.61
N ASP A 24 -5.55 -8.76 13.08
CA ASP A 24 -4.35 -7.93 13.20
C ASP A 24 -3.32 -8.21 12.09
N GLY A 25 -3.69 -9.06 11.13
CA GLY A 25 -2.83 -9.49 10.03
C GLY A 25 -2.65 -8.41 8.97
N ARG A 26 -1.53 -8.51 8.26
CA ARG A 26 -1.22 -7.67 7.10
C ARG A 26 -0.90 -8.51 5.88
N ALA A 27 -1.33 -8.04 4.71
CA ALA A 27 -0.91 -8.60 3.44
C ALA A 27 -0.13 -7.54 2.64
N VAL A 28 0.89 -8.00 1.92
CA VAL A 28 1.69 -7.17 1.02
C VAL A 28 1.41 -7.62 -0.40
N LEU A 29 1.02 -6.68 -1.25
CA LEU A 29 0.55 -6.95 -2.60
C LEU A 29 1.37 -6.16 -3.62
N LEU A 30 1.94 -6.86 -4.59
CA LEU A 30 2.45 -6.23 -5.81
C LEU A 30 1.29 -6.06 -6.80
N VAL A 31 1.08 -4.81 -7.24
CA VAL A 31 -0.01 -4.42 -8.14
C VAL A 31 0.57 -3.75 -9.38
N MET A 32 0.39 -4.37 -10.54
CA MET A 32 0.82 -3.81 -11.83
C MET A 32 -0.17 -2.79 -12.41
N SER A 33 -1.44 -2.80 -11.97
CA SER A 33 -2.45 -1.83 -12.42
C SER A 33 -3.20 -1.22 -11.23
N LYS A 34 -2.79 -0.02 -10.85
CA LYS A 34 -3.41 0.75 -9.76
C LYS A 34 -4.90 0.99 -9.98
N LYS A 35 -5.31 1.26 -11.22
CA LYS A 35 -6.72 1.52 -11.58
C LYS A 35 -7.60 0.30 -11.32
N LEU A 36 -7.14 -0.87 -11.74
CA LEU A 36 -7.88 -2.11 -11.52
C LEU A 36 -7.94 -2.45 -10.03
N PHE A 37 -6.80 -2.33 -9.33
CA PHE A 37 -6.75 -2.60 -7.89
C PHE A 37 -7.76 -1.72 -7.15
N LYS A 38 -7.67 -0.40 -7.29
CA LYS A 38 -8.60 0.55 -6.66
C LYS A 38 -10.07 0.23 -6.98
N GLY A 39 -10.37 -0.16 -8.22
CA GLY A 39 -11.72 -0.49 -8.65
C GLY A 39 -12.29 -1.77 -8.00
N VAL A 40 -11.46 -2.80 -7.81
CA VAL A 40 -11.87 -4.07 -7.18
C VAL A 40 -12.06 -3.91 -5.68
N VAL A 41 -11.21 -3.09 -5.06
CA VAL A 41 -11.05 -3.08 -3.62
C VAL A 41 -11.88 -1.98 -2.93
N LYS A 42 -12.46 -1.04 -3.67
CA LYS A 42 -13.25 0.08 -3.12
C LYS A 42 -14.40 -0.35 -2.18
N ASP A 43 -14.98 -1.53 -2.40
CA ASP A 43 -16.15 -2.03 -1.68
C ASP A 43 -15.81 -3.10 -0.62
N LEU A 44 -14.52 -3.31 -0.33
CA LEU A 44 -14.06 -4.36 0.60
C LEU A 44 -13.60 -3.77 1.93
N PRO A 45 -13.84 -4.48 3.06
CA PRO A 45 -13.57 -3.96 4.41
C PRO A 45 -12.09 -4.11 4.80
N PHE A 46 -11.21 -3.39 4.12
CA PHE A 46 -9.78 -3.33 4.47
C PHE A 46 -9.25 -1.89 4.31
N ARG A 47 -8.06 -1.64 4.83
CA ARG A 47 -7.35 -0.36 4.75
C ARG A 47 -6.00 -0.57 4.09
N VAL A 48 -5.58 0.40 3.27
CA VAL A 48 -4.20 0.50 2.78
C VAL A 48 -3.41 1.31 3.80
N VAL A 49 -2.41 0.72 4.43
CA VAL A 49 -1.59 1.40 5.46
C VAL A 49 -0.26 1.92 4.92
N ALA A 50 0.22 1.33 3.83
CA ALA A 50 1.39 1.81 3.11
C ALA A 50 1.24 1.55 1.61
N GLU A 51 1.80 2.46 0.82
CA GLU A 51 1.93 2.36 -0.63
C GLU A 51 3.37 2.74 -1.00
N HIS A 52 4.01 1.94 -1.83
CA HIS A 52 5.33 2.21 -2.38
C HIS A 52 5.34 1.94 -3.88
N MET A 53 5.58 2.96 -4.68
CA MET A 53 5.64 2.82 -6.14
C MET A 53 6.99 2.20 -6.53
N VAL A 54 6.96 1.23 -7.44
CA VAL A 54 8.14 0.51 -7.91
C VAL A 54 8.19 0.50 -9.43
N SER A 55 9.41 0.38 -9.97
CA SER A 55 9.65 0.09 -11.38
C SER A 55 10.33 -1.26 -11.46
N ILE A 56 9.69 -2.22 -12.14
CA ILE A 56 10.20 -3.58 -12.29
C ILE A 56 10.39 -3.83 -13.79
N GLY A 57 11.65 -3.90 -14.24
CA GLY A 57 11.96 -4.07 -15.67
C GLY A 57 11.41 -2.97 -16.56
N GLY A 58 11.34 -1.73 -16.06
CA GLY A 58 10.73 -0.59 -16.76
C GLY A 58 9.21 -0.51 -16.70
N LEU A 59 8.54 -1.50 -16.09
CA LEU A 59 7.10 -1.51 -15.89
C LEU A 59 6.74 -0.92 -14.52
N GLY A 60 5.94 0.14 -14.53
CA GLY A 60 5.46 0.78 -13.30
C GLY A 60 4.46 -0.12 -12.55
N GLY A 61 4.68 -0.30 -11.25
CA GLY A 61 3.81 -1.00 -10.33
C GLY A 61 3.76 -0.33 -8.96
N GLY A 62 2.95 -0.87 -8.06
CA GLY A 62 2.86 -0.43 -6.68
C GLY A 62 2.83 -1.59 -5.71
N ILE A 63 3.60 -1.48 -4.63
CA ILE A 63 3.51 -2.36 -3.47
C ILE A 63 2.53 -1.73 -2.48
N TYR A 64 1.50 -2.48 -2.11
CA TYR A 64 0.46 -2.06 -1.18
C TYR A 64 0.47 -2.94 0.06
N VAL A 65 0.50 -2.33 1.23
CA VAL A 65 0.29 -3.04 2.51
C VAL A 65 -1.15 -2.81 2.94
N ILE A 66 -1.88 -3.91 3.13
CA ILE A 66 -3.29 -3.89 3.53
C ILE A 66 -3.53 -4.61 4.86
N GLU A 67 -4.54 -4.17 5.59
CA GLU A 67 -5.03 -4.79 6.82
C GLU A 67 -6.57 -4.75 6.89
N PRO A 68 -7.25 -5.67 7.60
CA PRO A 68 -8.70 -5.64 7.75
C PRO A 68 -9.18 -4.32 8.36
N ALA A 69 -10.33 -3.78 7.95
CA ALA A 69 -10.79 -2.47 8.44
C ALA A 69 -11.15 -2.44 9.93
N ALA A 70 -11.31 -3.62 10.55
CA ALA A 70 -11.53 -3.82 11.97
C ALA A 70 -10.24 -3.92 12.80
N SER A 71 -9.06 -3.89 12.17
CA SER A 71 -7.78 -3.90 12.89
C SER A 71 -7.65 -2.64 13.77
N VAL A 72 -7.03 -2.84 14.94
CA VAL A 72 -6.78 -1.83 15.99
C VAL A 72 -6.28 -0.49 15.39
N PRO A 73 -6.65 0.69 15.96
CA PRO A 73 -6.35 1.99 15.35
C PRO A 73 -4.86 2.16 15.03
N PRO A 74 -4.53 2.84 13.91
CA PRO A 74 -3.16 2.99 13.46
C PRO A 74 -2.35 3.75 14.52
N GLN A 75 -1.29 3.11 15.02
CA GLN A 75 -0.25 3.78 15.80
C GLN A 75 0.36 4.91 14.95
N PRO A 76 0.57 6.11 15.52
CA PRO A 76 1.07 7.26 14.76
C PRO A 76 2.42 6.93 14.12
N LYS A 77 2.49 7.10 12.79
CA LYS A 77 3.73 7.04 12.03
C LYS A 77 4.66 8.12 12.56
N ILE A 78 5.68 7.73 13.33
CA ILE A 78 6.80 8.62 13.64
C ILE A 78 7.48 8.91 12.31
N ALA A 79 7.34 10.14 11.83
CA ALA A 79 8.10 10.63 10.71
C ALA A 79 9.58 10.45 11.03
N SER A 80 10.28 9.68 10.20
CA SER A 80 11.72 9.52 10.28
C SER A 80 12.39 10.86 9.90
N THR A 81 12.51 11.78 10.86
CA THR A 81 13.39 12.95 10.74
C THR A 81 14.83 12.48 10.83
N ILE A 82 15.37 12.02 9.71
CA ILE A 82 16.81 11.82 9.53
C ILE A 82 17.37 13.11 8.92
N GLY A 83 18.18 13.85 9.70
CA GLY A 83 19.26 14.65 9.13
C GLY A 83 19.27 16.15 9.36
N GLN A 84 19.04 16.66 10.58
CA GLN A 84 19.68 17.91 10.98
C GLN A 84 21.14 17.64 11.34
N LYS A 85 22.08 18.09 10.49
CA LYS A 85 23.38 18.67 10.87
C LYS A 85 24.23 18.89 9.62
N ARG A 86 24.50 20.16 9.31
CA ARG A 86 25.87 20.69 9.19
C ARG A 86 25.82 22.20 9.26
N SER A 87 26.37 22.71 10.36
CA SER A 87 26.75 24.09 10.57
C SER A 87 27.67 24.57 9.46
N ALA A 88 27.48 25.81 9.01
CA ALA A 88 28.53 26.60 8.37
C ALA A 88 28.35 28.05 8.80
N SER A 89 29.23 28.46 9.70
CA SER A 89 29.56 29.84 10.05
C SER A 89 30.18 30.58 8.87
N SER A 90 29.81 31.85 8.67
CA SER A 90 30.73 32.84 8.07
C SER A 90 30.35 34.25 8.54
N VAL A 91 31.40 34.98 8.92
CA VAL A 91 31.48 36.24 9.67
C VAL A 91 31.62 37.42 8.69
N SER A 92 31.31 38.63 9.17
CA SER A 92 31.79 39.97 8.71
C SER A 92 31.17 40.52 7.42
N SER A 93 30.90 41.82 7.26
CA SER A 93 31.37 43.04 7.96
C SER A 93 30.26 44.09 8.06
#